data_AF-A0A7K1GI34-F1
#
_entry.id   AF-A0A7K1GI34-F1
#
_cell.length_a   1.000
_cell.length_b   1.000
_cell.length_c   1.000
_cell.angle_alpha   90.00
_cell.angle_beta   90.00
_cell.angle_gamma   90.00
#
_symmetry.space_group_name_H-M   'P 1'
#
loop_
_entity.id
_entity.type
_entity.pdbx_description
1 polymer ?
#
loop_
_entity_poly.entity_id
_entity_poly.type
_entity_poly.pdbx_seq_one_letter_code
_entity_poly.pdbx_strand_id
1 'polypeptide(L)' 'DGNVAFCWATNTESGFDFQTCGQNRRVPVDHDGLRLVSFLPVDESSSS' A
#
# COMPACT_ATOMS: atom_id res chain seq x y z
N ASP A 1 -17.90 0.48 -2.92
CA ASP A 1 -16.60 0.33 -2.27
C ASP A 1 -15.49 0.82 -3.20
N GLY A 2 -14.73 1.83 -2.79
CA GLY A 2 -13.61 2.37 -3.56
C GLY A 2 -12.30 2.26 -2.78
N ASN A 3 -11.18 2.37 -3.48
CA ASN A 3 -9.84 2.40 -2.90
C ASN A 3 -9.18 3.76 -3.17
N VAL A 4 -8.49 4.29 -2.17
CA VAL A 4 -7.79 5.58 -2.25
C VAL A 4 -6.38 5.44 -1.67
N ALA A 5 -5.42 6.12 -2.29
CA ALA A 5 -4.08 6.30 -1.75
C ALA A 5 -3.84 7.79 -1.54
N PHE A 6 -3.38 8.16 -0.35
CA PHE A 6 -2.95 9.51 0.02
C PHE A 6 -1.44 9.51 0.11
N CYS A 7 -0.77 10.45 -0.54
CA CYS A 7 0.67 10.66 -0.41
C CYS A 7 0.91 12.13 -0.06
N TRP A 8 1.79 12.40 0.91
CA TRP A 8 2.14 13.75 1.33
C TRP A 8 3.63 13.88 1.63
N ALA A 9 4.16 15.10 1.55
CA ALA A 9 5.56 15.38 1.88
C ALA A 9 5.78 15.31 3.40
N THR A 10 6.89 14.71 3.84
CA THR A 10 7.27 14.66 5.25
C THR A 10 8.76 14.94 5.41
N ASN A 11 9.17 15.39 6.60
CA ASN A 11 10.59 15.62 6.94
C ASN A 11 11.34 14.32 7.30
N THR A 12 10.89 13.16 6.80
CA THR A 12 11.55 11.86 6.99
C THR A 12 12.64 11.64 5.96
N GLU A 13 13.49 10.61 6.14
CA GLU A 13 14.58 10.26 5.22
C GLU A 13 14.10 10.09 3.76
N SER A 14 12.90 9.53 3.58
CA SER A 14 12.30 9.31 2.26
C SER A 14 11.67 10.57 1.64
N GLY A 15 11.44 11.63 2.42
CA GLY A 15 10.83 12.90 1.95
C GLY A 15 9.32 12.85 1.66
N PHE A 16 8.68 11.69 1.77
CA PHE A 16 7.25 11.51 1.59
C PHE A 16 6.72 10.38 2.47
N ASP A 17 5.42 10.39 2.74
CA ASP A 17 4.72 9.28 3.37
C ASP A 17 3.38 9.04 2.66
N PHE A 18 2.82 7.84 2.82
CA PHE A 18 1.56 7.48 2.18
C PHE A 18 0.69 6.55 3.02
N GLN A 19 -0.61 6.60 2.76
CA GLN A 19 -1.62 5.75 3.40
C GLN A 19 -2.66 5.31 2.37
N THR A 20 -3.10 4.06 2.47
CA THR A 20 -4.19 3.54 1.64
C THR A 20 -5.46 3.36 2.48
N CYS A 21 -6.62 3.66 1.89
CA CYS A 21 -7.93 3.40 2.46
C CYS A 21 -8.76 2.55 1.48
N GLY A 22 -9.48 1.56 2.00
CA GLY A 22 -10.27 0.63 1.21
C GLY A 22 -9.52 -0.64 0.79
N GLN A 23 -10.26 -1.65 0.35
CA GLN A 23 -9.69 -2.92 -0.11
C GLN A 23 -8.94 -2.73 -1.43
N ASN A 24 -7.66 -3.05 -1.44
CA ASN A 24 -6.78 -2.99 -2.61
C ASN A 24 -5.74 -4.11 -2.52
N ARG A 25 -5.30 -4.62 -3.67
CA ARG A 25 -4.17 -5.54 -3.74
C ARG A 25 -2.82 -4.85 -3.53
N ARG A 26 -2.78 -3.51 -3.59
CA ARG A 26 -1.63 -2.68 -3.20
C ARG A 26 -1.75 -2.34 -1.72
N VAL A 27 -0.96 -2.99 -0.88
CA VAL A 27 -0.96 -2.77 0.57
C VAL A 27 0.37 -2.17 1.02
N PRO A 28 0.37 -1.10 1.84
CA PRO A 28 1.60 -0.58 2.42
C PRO A 28 2.22 -1.62 3.37
N VAL A 29 3.54 -1.79 3.30
CA VAL A 29 4.32 -2.69 4.17
C VAL A 29 5.54 -1.94 4.71
N ASP A 30 5.90 -2.21 5.95
CA ASP A 30 7.16 -1.76 6.55
C ASP A 30 8.20 -2.88 6.39
N HIS A 31 9.30 -2.57 5.72
CA HIS A 31 10.41 -3.50 5.51
C HIS A 31 11.70 -2.83 5.99
N ASP A 32 12.19 -3.25 7.16
CA ASP A 32 13.40 -2.70 7.81
C ASP A 32 13.38 -1.16 7.93
N GLY A 33 12.21 -0.57 8.25
CA GLY A 33 12.04 0.88 8.38
C GLY A 33 11.73 1.61 7.07
N LEU A 34 11.67 0.90 5.94
CA LEU A 34 11.25 1.44 4.65
C LEU A 34 9.76 1.16 4.41
N ARG A 35 9.01 2.23 4.13
CA ARG A 35 7.60 2.15 3.68
C ARG A 35 7.55 1.75 2.21
N LEU A 36 7.18 0.51 1.93
CA LEU A 36 7.06 -0.08 0.59
C LEU A 36 5.60 -0.45 0.28
N VAL A 37 5.31 -0.82 -0.97
CA VAL A 37 4.00 -1.34 -1.40
C VAL A 37 4.14 -2.80 -1.81
N SER A 38 3.44 -3.69 -1.10
CA SER A 38 3.29 -5.08 -1.50
C SER A 38 2.11 -5.24 -2.46
N PHE A 39 2.27 -6.09 -3.47
CA PHE A 39 1.22 -6.42 -4.43
C PHE A 39 0.72 -7.84 -4.16
N LEU A 40 -0.47 -7.93 -3.54
CA LEU A 40 -1.12 -9.19 -3.24
C LEU A 40 -1.53 -9.92 -4.53
N PRO A 41 -1.46 -11.26 -4.53
CA PRO A 41 -1.97 -12.06 -5.65
C PRO A 41 -3.45 -11.74 -5.90
N VAL A 42 -3.91 -12.02 -7.12
CA VAL A 42 -5.37 -12.04 -7.38
C VAL A 42 -5.92 -13.19 -6.52
N ASP A 43 -7.02 -12.97 -5.80
CA ASP A 43 -7.68 -14.06 -5.09
C ASP A 43 -8.00 -15.18 -6.09
N GLU A 44 -7.32 -16.32 -5.95
CA GLU A 44 -7.51 -17.55 -6.72
C GLU A 44 -8.84 -18.25 -6.33
N SER A 45 -9.82 -17.53 -5.78
CA SER A 45 -11.15 -18.04 -5.47
C SER A 45 -12.09 -18.11 -6.69
N SER A 46 -11.60 -17.75 -7.88
CA SER A 46 -12.36 -17.83 -9.14
C SER A 46 -11.91 -18.98 -10.05
N SER A 47 -11.08 -19.90 -9.55
CA SER A 47 -10.59 -21.07 -10.31
C SER A 47 -10.79 -22.35 -9.51
N SER A 48 -12.06 -22.68 -9.24
CA SER A 48 -12.50 -24.05 -8.91
C SER A 48 -13.95 -24.23 -9.32
#